data_AF-A0A674B3L2-F1
#
_entry.id   AF-A0A674B3L2-F1
#
_cell.length_a   1.000
_cell.length_b   1.000
_cell.length_c   1.000
_cell.angle_alpha   90.00
_cell.angle_beta   90.00
_cell.angle_gamma   90.00
#
_symmetry.space_group_name_H-M   'P 1'
#
loop_
_entity.id
_entity.type
_entity.pdbx_description
1 polymer ?
#
loop_
_entity_poly.entity_id
_entity_poly.type
_entity_poly.pdbx_seq_one_letter_code
_entity_poly.pdbx_strand_id
1 'polypeptide(L)'
;PYPLLSSPDHFRRPSPLPHLDHQLILDRRLRPFHLKRARVAPLLKKPTLDPSDVNNYRPVSLLSFLSKTLERAVLGQLSCYLSQNDLLDPNQSGFKTGFSTETALLCVTEALRTAKANSLSSALILLDLSAAFDTVNHQILLSTLSELGISGAAHSWIASYLTGRSYQVAWRESVSAPRALTTGVPQGSVLGPLLFSLYTKSLGSVISSHGLSYHCYADDTQLIFSFPPSDNQVANHISACLADISVWMTDHHLKLNLGKTELLF
;
A
#
# COMPACT_ATOMS: atom_id res chain seq x y z
N PRO A 1 48.06 -5.92 -9.01
CA PRO A 1 48.29 -5.59 -7.58
C PRO A 1 47.01 -5.05 -6.94
N TYR A 2 46.39 -5.88 -6.11
CA TYR A 2 45.19 -5.62 -5.30
C TYR A 2 45.43 -4.52 -4.22
N PRO A 3 44.34 -3.96 -3.67
CA PRO A 3 43.69 -4.55 -2.47
C PRO A 3 42.16 -4.67 -2.69
N LEU A 4 41.51 -5.84 -2.69
CA LEU A 4 41.04 -6.71 -1.58
C LEU A 4 40.45 -6.02 -0.31
N LEU A 5 39.11 -6.14 -0.24
CA LEU A 5 38.24 -6.49 0.90
C LEU A 5 38.10 -5.52 2.10
N SER A 6 36.87 -5.01 2.24
CA SER A 6 36.09 -5.24 3.47
C SER A 6 34.58 -5.31 3.16
N SER A 7 33.98 -6.46 3.43
CA SER A 7 32.54 -6.69 3.65
C SER A 7 32.22 -6.41 5.14
N PRO A 8 30.97 -6.56 5.66
CA PRO A 8 29.65 -6.64 5.02
C PRO A 8 28.64 -5.63 5.62
N ASP A 9 27.44 -5.63 5.03
CA ASP A 9 26.15 -5.13 5.52
C ASP A 9 26.07 -4.68 6.99
N HIS A 10 26.01 -3.37 7.18
CA HIS A 10 25.32 -2.80 8.32
C HIS A 10 23.91 -2.41 7.86
N PHE A 11 22.95 -3.33 8.04
CA PHE A 11 21.56 -2.92 8.26
C PHE A 11 21.55 -2.04 9.53
N ARG A 12 21.87 -0.75 9.37
CA ARG A 12 21.60 0.24 10.41
C ARG A 12 20.08 0.22 10.61
N ARG A 13 19.63 -0.32 11.74
CA ARG A 13 18.28 -0.05 12.20
C ARG A 13 18.13 1.48 12.24
N PRO A 14 17.13 2.06 11.55
CA PRO A 14 16.96 3.49 11.56
C PRO A 14 16.77 3.96 13.00
N SER A 15 17.37 5.11 13.33
CA SER A 15 17.21 5.73 14.65
C SER A 15 15.72 5.94 14.91
N PRO A 16 15.17 5.50 16.06
CA PRO A 16 13.75 5.57 16.33
C PRO A 16 13.27 7.01 16.19
N LEU A 17 12.11 7.23 15.55
CA LEU A 17 11.49 8.55 15.43
C LEU A 17 11.45 9.21 16.82
N PRO A 18 12.28 10.23 17.11
CA PRO A 18 12.21 10.92 18.38
C PRO A 18 10.88 11.67 18.38
N HIS A 19 10.09 11.40 19.42
CA HIS A 19 8.90 12.10 19.89
C HIS A 19 8.09 12.91 18.85
N LEU A 20 6.81 12.56 18.68
CA LEU A 20 5.80 13.46 18.11
C LEU A 20 5.81 14.78 18.90
N ASP A 21 6.64 15.74 18.50
CA ASP A 21 6.81 17.02 19.18
C ASP A 21 5.66 17.93 18.79
N HIS A 22 4.52 17.71 19.44
CA HIS A 22 3.57 18.76 19.80
C HIS A 22 2.77 18.27 21.02
N GLN A 23 3.00 18.92 22.16
CA GLN A 23 2.27 18.77 23.42
C GLN A 23 0.74 18.88 23.30
N LEU A 24 0.17 19.22 22.13
CA LEU A 24 -1.28 19.27 21.89
C LEU A 24 -1.89 17.97 21.33
N ILE A 25 -1.13 17.04 20.73
CA ILE A 25 -1.69 15.83 20.09
C ILE A 25 -1.66 14.61 21.04
N LEU A 26 -1.00 14.75 22.19
CA LEU A 26 -0.56 13.67 23.05
C LEU A 26 -1.17 13.68 24.46
N ASP A 27 -2.42 14.12 24.64
CA ASP A 27 -3.14 13.64 25.83
C ASP A 27 -3.55 12.18 25.60
N ARG A 28 -2.59 11.32 25.95
CA ARG A 28 -2.59 9.87 25.79
C ARG A 28 -3.71 9.29 26.63
N ARG A 29 -4.90 9.08 26.05
CA ARG A 29 -5.82 7.94 26.35
C ARG A 29 -7.22 8.09 25.75
N LEU A 30 -7.66 9.28 25.36
CA LEU A 30 -9.05 9.50 24.94
C LEU A 30 -9.11 10.31 23.65
N ARG A 31 -8.98 9.62 22.51
CA ARG A 31 -9.61 10.18 21.31
C ARG A 31 -11.12 10.08 21.53
N PRO A 32 -11.89 11.18 21.39
CA PRO A 32 -13.33 11.11 21.53
C PRO A 32 -13.85 9.97 20.67
N PHE A 33 -14.68 9.10 21.23
CA PHE A 33 -15.27 7.96 20.53
C PHE A 33 -15.88 8.37 19.17
N HIS A 34 -16.36 9.61 19.06
CA HIS A 34 -16.86 10.23 17.84
C HIS A 34 -15.83 10.31 16.68
N LEU A 35 -14.53 10.41 16.96
CA LEU A 35 -13.47 10.40 15.92
C LEU A 35 -13.19 8.99 15.38
N LYS A 36 -13.59 7.95 16.12
CA LYS A 36 -13.41 6.54 15.73
C LYS A 36 -14.62 5.97 14.99
N ARG A 37 -15.69 6.76 14.81
CA ARG A 37 -16.89 6.36 14.06
C ARG A 37 -16.89 6.99 12.68
N ALA A 38 -16.97 6.18 11.63
CA ALA A 38 -17.11 6.63 10.25
C ALA A 38 -18.56 6.46 9.75
N ARG A 39 -19.03 7.41 8.92
CA ARG A 39 -20.22 7.20 8.09
C ARG A 39 -19.76 6.79 6.70
N VAL A 40 -20.17 5.60 6.25
CA VAL A 40 -19.83 5.06 4.95
C VAL A 40 -20.95 5.41 3.98
N ALA A 41 -20.63 6.15 2.93
CA ALA A 41 -21.52 6.45 1.83
C ALA A 41 -21.14 5.57 0.62
N PRO A 42 -21.99 4.62 0.20
CA PRO A 42 -21.75 3.87 -1.03
C PRO A 42 -21.86 4.80 -2.24
N LEU A 43 -20.78 4.92 -3.00
CA LEU A 43 -20.72 5.72 -4.22
C LEU A 43 -20.58 4.82 -5.44
N LEU A 44 -21.40 5.02 -6.47
CA LEU A 44 -21.32 4.24 -7.70
C LEU A 44 -19.97 4.48 -8.40
N LYS A 45 -19.27 3.40 -8.78
CA LYS A 45 -17.92 3.44 -9.39
C LYS A 45 -17.87 4.25 -10.67
N LYS A 46 -18.88 4.08 -11.53
CA LYS A 46 -19.05 4.80 -12.80
C LYS A 46 -20.54 5.03 -13.03
N PRO A 47 -20.97 6.17 -13.59
CA PRO A 47 -22.39 6.44 -13.86
C PRO A 47 -23.06 5.44 -14.80
N THR A 48 -22.28 4.74 -15.62
CA THR A 48 -22.75 3.77 -16.64
C THR A 48 -22.96 2.35 -16.10
N LEU A 49 -22.57 2.07 -14.85
CA LEU A 49 -22.71 0.75 -14.25
C LEU A 49 -24.11 0.54 -13.68
N ASP A 50 -24.56 -0.72 -13.63
CA ASP A 50 -25.86 -1.08 -13.06
C ASP A 50 -25.92 -0.72 -11.56
N PRO A 51 -26.83 0.19 -11.15
CA PRO A 51 -27.03 0.56 -9.75
C PRO A 51 -27.63 -0.57 -8.89
N SER A 52 -28.14 -1.63 -9.51
CA SER A 52 -28.72 -2.78 -8.81
C SER A 52 -27.65 -3.75 -8.28
N ASP A 53 -26.46 -3.74 -8.89
CA ASP A 53 -25.33 -4.57 -8.47
C ASP A 53 -24.50 -3.86 -7.40
N VAL A 54 -24.49 -4.43 -6.19
CA VAL A 54 -23.76 -3.92 -5.02
C VAL A 54 -22.25 -3.85 -5.28
N ASN A 55 -21.71 -4.70 -6.14
CA ASN A 55 -20.28 -4.70 -6.49
C ASN A 55 -19.87 -3.45 -7.27
N ASN A 56 -20.82 -2.70 -7.83
CA ASN A 56 -20.57 -1.44 -8.54
C ASN A 56 -20.39 -0.24 -7.60
N TYR A 57 -20.51 -0.42 -6.28
CA TYR A 57 -20.32 0.66 -5.31
C TYR A 57 -18.93 0.63 -4.65
N ARG A 58 -18.44 1.81 -4.25
CA ARG A 58 -17.27 2.00 -3.39
C ARG A 58 -17.72 2.55 -2.03
N PRO A 59 -17.28 1.95 -0.91
CA PRO A 59 -17.63 2.42 0.42
C PRO A 59 -16.76 3.62 0.84
N VAL A 60 -17.20 4.85 0.58
CA VAL A 60 -16.43 6.04 0.99
C VAL A 60 -16.68 6.38 2.46
N SER A 61 -15.63 6.36 3.28
CA SER A 61 -15.70 6.74 4.69
C SER A 61 -15.63 8.26 4.86
N LEU A 62 -16.74 8.85 5.28
CA LEU A 62 -16.83 10.24 5.70
C LEU A 62 -16.27 10.37 7.13
N LEU A 63 -14.97 10.60 7.21
CA LEU A 63 -14.27 10.90 8.44
C LEU A 63 -14.49 12.36 8.85
N SER A 64 -14.51 12.62 10.17
CA SER A 64 -14.65 13.98 10.69
C SER A 64 -13.47 14.86 10.25
N PHE A 65 -13.74 16.17 10.10
CA PHE A 65 -12.71 17.16 9.77
C PHE A 65 -11.52 17.07 10.74
N LEU A 66 -11.79 17.00 12.05
CA LEU A 66 -10.76 16.87 13.08
C LEU A 66 -9.92 15.60 12.91
N SER A 67 -10.52 14.45 12.55
CA SER A 67 -9.76 13.22 12.25
C SER A 67 -8.80 13.44 11.08
N LYS A 68 -9.28 14.05 9.99
CA LYS A 68 -8.46 14.31 8.80
C LYS A 68 -7.32 15.30 9.07
N THR A 69 -7.56 16.32 9.91
CA THR A 69 -6.53 17.28 10.32
C THR A 69 -5.42 16.60 11.14
N LEU A 70 -5.80 15.76 12.11
CA LEU A 70 -4.83 14.99 12.89
C LEU A 70 -4.05 13.99 12.03
N GLU A 71 -4.74 13.28 11.14
CA GLU A 71 -4.09 12.38 10.18
C GLU A 71 -3.07 13.11 9.31
N ARG A 72 -3.37 14.35 8.87
CA ARG A 72 -2.44 15.16 8.07
C ARG A 72 -1.20 15.59 8.84
N ALA A 73 -1.35 15.96 10.10
CA ALA A 73 -0.21 16.30 10.96
C ALA A 73 0.71 15.10 11.15
N VAL A 74 0.14 13.92 11.43
CA VAL A 74 0.90 12.66 11.57
C VAL A 74 1.54 12.24 10.24
N LEU A 75 0.82 12.36 9.13
CA LEU A 75 1.34 12.08 7.79
C LEU A 75 2.60 12.92 7.50
N GLY A 76 2.57 14.22 7.79
CA GLY A 76 3.74 15.09 7.56
C GLY A 76 4.98 14.62 8.32
N GLN A 77 4.83 14.22 9.59
CA GLN A 77 5.95 13.74 10.40
C GLN A 77 6.46 12.36 9.92
N LEU A 78 5.55 11.43 9.62
CA LEU A 78 5.92 10.11 9.12
C LEU A 78 6.62 10.20 7.76
N SER A 79 6.07 10.96 6.82
CA SER A 79 6.67 11.13 5.49
C SER A 79 8.06 11.77 5.55
N CYS A 80 8.27 12.72 6.48
CA CYS A 80 9.58 13.33 6.71
C CYS A 80 10.59 12.28 7.17
N TYR A 81 10.25 11.50 8.20
CA TYR A 81 11.12 10.43 8.71
C TYR A 81 11.42 9.34 7.68
N LEU A 82 10.38 8.87 6.97
CA LEU A 82 10.54 7.83 5.96
C LEU A 82 11.44 8.29 4.81
N SER A 83 11.30 9.54 4.37
CA SER A 83 12.16 10.12 3.33
C SER A 83 13.60 10.32 3.82
N GLN A 84 13.80 10.83 5.04
CA GLN A 84 15.13 11.07 5.60
C GLN A 84 15.94 9.79 5.83
N ASN A 85 15.27 8.66 6.04
CA ASN A 85 15.89 7.36 6.29
C ASN A 85 15.83 6.41 5.07
N ASP A 86 15.40 6.90 3.90
CA ASP A 86 15.25 6.13 2.66
C ASP A 86 14.43 4.82 2.84
N LEU A 87 13.32 4.93 3.58
CA LEU A 87 12.47 3.80 3.95
C LEU A 87 11.25 3.62 3.03
N LEU A 88 11.06 4.51 2.05
CA LEU A 88 9.99 4.39 1.07
C LEU A 88 10.43 3.47 -0.08
N ASP A 89 9.48 2.74 -0.65
CA ASP A 89 9.76 1.98 -1.87
C ASP A 89 10.10 2.95 -3.03
N PRO A 90 11.26 2.83 -3.68
CA PRO A 90 11.59 3.63 -4.86
C PRO A 90 10.62 3.37 -6.02
N ASN A 91 10.05 2.16 -6.12
CA ASN A 91 9.16 1.74 -7.19
C ASN A 91 7.68 2.04 -6.91
N GLN A 92 7.36 2.77 -5.84
CA GLN A 92 6.00 3.25 -5.54
C GLN A 92 5.86 4.73 -5.91
N SER A 93 5.02 5.00 -6.90
CA SER A 93 4.65 6.36 -7.33
C SER A 93 3.36 6.87 -6.69
N GLY A 94 2.50 5.97 -6.19
CA GLY A 94 1.24 6.34 -5.57
C GLY A 94 1.45 7.02 -4.22
N PHE A 95 0.69 8.10 -3.97
CA PHE A 95 0.68 8.84 -2.71
C PHE A 95 2.04 9.36 -2.24
N LYS A 96 2.98 9.52 -3.18
CA LYS A 96 4.33 10.01 -2.94
C LYS A 96 4.45 11.42 -3.52
N THR A 97 5.00 12.35 -2.75
CA THR A 97 5.19 13.74 -3.20
C THR A 97 6.12 13.78 -4.41
N GLY A 98 5.71 14.48 -5.47
CA GLY A 98 6.49 14.61 -6.70
C GLY A 98 6.28 13.47 -7.72
N PHE A 99 5.39 12.52 -7.44
CA PHE A 99 5.05 11.42 -8.34
C PHE A 99 3.57 11.52 -8.76
N SER A 100 3.28 11.01 -9.95
CA SER A 100 1.96 11.03 -10.55
C SER A 100 1.72 9.77 -11.38
N THR A 101 0.54 9.66 -12.00
CA THR A 101 0.26 8.58 -12.95
C THR A 101 1.18 8.66 -14.17
N GLU A 102 1.57 9.85 -14.58
CA GLU A 102 2.52 10.07 -15.68
C GLU A 102 3.92 9.57 -15.34
N THR A 103 4.40 9.81 -14.11
CA THR A 103 5.72 9.28 -13.70
C THR A 103 5.72 7.77 -13.66
N ALA A 104 4.64 7.16 -13.17
CA ALA A 104 4.48 5.70 -13.18
C ALA A 104 4.47 5.13 -14.61
N LEU A 105 3.69 5.75 -15.50
CA LEU A 105 3.64 5.35 -16.91
C LEU A 105 5.01 5.51 -17.59
N LEU A 106 5.74 6.59 -17.32
CA LEU A 106 7.08 6.81 -17.86
C LEU A 106 8.04 5.72 -17.39
N CYS A 107 8.06 5.37 -16.10
CA CYS A 107 8.90 4.29 -15.58
C CYS A 107 8.64 2.96 -16.29
N VAL A 108 7.38 2.56 -16.42
CA VAL A 108 7.01 1.28 -17.09
C VAL A 108 7.36 1.32 -18.57
N THR A 109 7.00 2.39 -19.28
CA THR A 109 7.26 2.50 -20.73
C THR A 109 8.75 2.57 -21.06
N GLU A 110 9.55 3.24 -20.23
CA GLU A 110 11.00 3.30 -20.42
C GLU A 110 11.67 1.95 -20.19
N ALA A 111 11.23 1.19 -19.18
CA ALA A 111 11.72 -0.17 -18.96
C ALA A 111 11.44 -1.07 -20.18
N LEU A 112 10.23 -1.02 -20.73
CA LEU A 112 9.85 -1.79 -21.92
C LEU A 112 10.64 -1.35 -23.17
N ARG A 113 10.85 -0.04 -23.36
CA ARG A 113 11.65 0.49 -24.47
C ARG A 113 13.11 0.08 -24.37
N THR A 114 13.67 0.14 -23.17
CA THR A 114 15.06 -0.28 -22.90
C THR A 114 15.23 -1.77 -23.19
N ALA A 115 14.31 -2.62 -22.73
CA ALA A 115 14.33 -4.05 -23.04
C ALA A 115 14.29 -4.32 -24.54
N LYS A 116 13.39 -3.63 -25.27
CA LYS A 116 13.29 -3.73 -26.72
C LYS A 116 14.57 -3.27 -27.43
N ALA A 117 15.19 -2.18 -26.99
CA ALA A 117 16.46 -1.70 -27.53
C ALA A 117 17.59 -2.73 -27.34
N ASN A 118 17.54 -3.50 -26.26
CA ASN A 118 18.45 -4.61 -25.97
C ASN A 118 18.05 -5.93 -26.66
N SER A 119 17.12 -5.90 -27.63
CA SER A 119 16.62 -7.08 -28.35
C SER A 119 15.98 -8.15 -27.44
N LEU A 120 15.42 -7.74 -26.31
CA LEU A 120 14.64 -8.59 -25.42
C LEU A 120 13.15 -8.48 -25.73
N SER A 121 12.43 -9.58 -25.51
CA SER A 121 10.98 -9.58 -25.37
C SER A 121 10.60 -9.15 -23.96
N SER A 122 9.38 -8.67 -23.76
CA SER A 122 8.89 -8.31 -22.43
C SER A 122 7.47 -8.77 -22.21
N ALA A 123 7.15 -9.15 -20.97
CA ALA A 123 5.81 -9.39 -20.49
C ALA A 123 5.49 -8.36 -19.40
N LEU A 124 4.31 -7.74 -19.50
CA LEU A 124 3.76 -6.82 -18.53
C LEU A 124 2.57 -7.51 -17.85
N ILE A 125 2.63 -7.65 -16.53
CA ILE A 125 1.57 -8.27 -15.74
C ILE A 125 0.96 -7.22 -14.83
N LEU A 126 -0.35 -7.02 -14.90
CA LEU A 126 -1.09 -6.04 -14.11
C LEU A 126 -1.85 -6.78 -13.02
N LEU A 127 -1.37 -6.70 -11.77
CA LEU A 127 -2.04 -7.31 -10.62
C LEU A 127 -3.18 -6.43 -10.13
N ASP A 128 -4.36 -7.02 -9.94
CA ASP A 128 -5.53 -6.36 -9.33
C ASP A 128 -5.77 -6.93 -7.92
N LEU A 129 -5.92 -6.06 -6.93
CA LEU A 129 -6.24 -6.43 -5.56
C LEU A 129 -7.73 -6.23 -5.27
N SER A 130 -8.37 -7.24 -4.68
CA SER A 130 -9.75 -7.13 -4.20
C SER A 130 -9.80 -6.40 -2.86
N ALA A 131 -10.45 -5.22 -2.84
CA ALA A 131 -10.70 -4.45 -1.62
C ALA A 131 -9.41 -4.21 -0.80
N ALA A 132 -8.36 -3.75 -1.48
CA ALA A 132 -7.01 -3.63 -0.94
C ALA A 132 -6.94 -2.88 0.40
N PHE A 133 -7.55 -1.69 0.48
CA PHE A 133 -7.56 -0.90 1.70
C PHE A 133 -8.38 -1.52 2.83
N ASP A 134 -9.45 -2.26 2.52
CA ASP A 134 -10.36 -2.85 3.51
C ASP A 134 -9.81 -4.15 4.15
N THR A 135 -8.80 -4.75 3.51
CA THR A 135 -8.23 -6.06 3.89
C THR A 135 -6.96 -5.96 4.75
N VAL A 136 -6.40 -4.76 4.92
CA VAL A 136 -5.17 -4.53 5.71
C VAL A 136 -5.30 -5.08 7.13
N ASN A 137 -4.44 -6.03 7.50
CA ASN A 137 -4.39 -6.56 8.85
C ASN A 137 -3.66 -5.57 9.78
N HIS A 138 -4.31 -5.16 10.87
CA HIS A 138 -3.74 -4.16 11.79
C HIS A 138 -2.48 -4.67 12.51
N GLN A 139 -2.42 -5.97 12.85
CA GLN A 139 -1.28 -6.52 13.56
C GLN A 139 -0.04 -6.60 12.67
N ILE A 140 -0.21 -7.07 11.43
CA ILE A 140 0.87 -7.12 10.43
C ILE A 140 1.35 -5.70 10.16
N LEU A 141 0.44 -4.74 9.91
CA LEU A 141 0.80 -3.34 9.69
C LEU A 141 1.61 -2.76 10.86
N LEU A 142 1.19 -3.01 12.10
CA LEU A 142 1.92 -2.53 13.29
C LEU A 142 3.29 -3.20 13.46
N SER A 143 3.45 -4.46 13.04
CA SER A 143 4.76 -5.13 13.00
C SER A 143 5.67 -4.47 11.96
N THR A 144 5.18 -4.31 10.74
CA THR A 144 5.92 -3.66 9.64
C THR A 144 6.38 -2.26 10.03
N LEU A 145 5.53 -1.47 10.70
CA LEU A 145 5.93 -0.14 11.19
C LEU A 145 7.05 -0.21 12.23
N SER A 146 7.02 -1.21 13.13
CA SER A 146 8.12 -1.41 14.10
C SER A 146 9.43 -1.84 13.42
N GLU A 147 9.37 -2.67 12.39
CA GLU A 147 10.53 -3.08 11.59
C GLU A 147 11.16 -1.89 10.87
N LEU A 148 10.35 -0.90 10.47
CA LEU A 148 10.80 0.39 9.92
C LEU A 148 11.30 1.39 10.97
N GLY A 149 11.41 0.99 12.24
CA GLY A 149 11.87 1.83 13.35
C GLY A 149 10.82 2.80 13.91
N ILE A 150 9.56 2.74 13.44
CA ILE A 150 8.46 3.54 14.00
C ILE A 150 8.01 2.87 15.30
N SER A 151 8.40 3.49 16.41
CA SER A 151 8.22 2.93 17.76
C SER A 151 7.67 3.97 18.75
N GLY A 152 7.48 3.57 20.01
CA GLY A 152 7.08 4.47 21.10
C GLY A 152 5.74 5.16 20.88
N ALA A 153 5.74 6.50 20.96
CA ALA A 153 4.52 7.29 20.90
C ALA A 153 3.86 7.25 19.51
N ALA A 154 4.64 7.23 18.43
CA ALA A 154 4.11 7.17 17.07
C ALA A 154 3.41 5.84 16.80
N HIS A 155 4.08 4.74 17.15
CA HIS A 155 3.49 3.40 17.04
C HIS A 155 2.22 3.26 17.88
N SER A 156 2.27 3.70 19.15
CA SER A 156 1.10 3.67 20.04
C SER A 156 -0.06 4.51 19.51
N TRP A 157 0.23 5.66 18.89
CA TRP A 157 -0.77 6.51 18.27
C TRP A 157 -1.42 5.82 17.07
N ILE A 158 -0.63 5.17 16.21
CA ILE A 158 -1.15 4.43 15.04
C ILE A 158 -1.96 3.21 15.50
N ALA A 159 -1.50 2.49 16.53
CA ALA A 159 -2.27 1.39 17.13
C ALA A 159 -3.62 1.88 17.66
N SER A 160 -3.64 3.01 18.40
CA SER A 160 -4.89 3.65 18.81
C SER A 160 -5.71 4.16 17.61
N TYR A 161 -5.04 4.56 16.52
CA TYR A 161 -5.62 5.00 15.24
C TYR A 161 -6.55 3.96 14.65
N LEU A 162 -6.05 2.74 14.55
CA LEU A 162 -6.67 1.58 13.91
C LEU A 162 -7.69 0.88 14.84
N THR A 163 -7.40 0.81 16.14
CA THR A 163 -8.21 0.03 17.11
C THR A 163 -9.48 0.74 17.59
N GLY A 164 -10.52 -0.05 17.86
CA GLY A 164 -11.79 0.43 18.41
C GLY A 164 -12.57 1.33 17.46
N ARG A 165 -12.37 1.16 16.15
CA ARG A 165 -13.10 1.88 15.12
C ARG A 165 -14.43 1.19 14.82
N SER A 166 -15.41 1.99 14.45
CA SER A 166 -16.71 1.50 13.96
C SER A 166 -17.15 2.30 12.74
N TYR A 167 -18.02 1.70 11.95
CA TYR A 167 -18.65 2.36 10.81
C TYR A 167 -20.14 2.11 10.77
N GLN A 168 -20.88 3.00 10.12
CA GLN A 168 -22.28 2.85 9.78
C GLN A 168 -22.45 3.14 8.30
N VAL A 169 -23.20 2.31 7.58
CA VAL A 169 -23.52 2.57 6.17
C VAL A 169 -24.75 3.46 6.12
N ALA A 170 -24.62 4.59 5.44
CA ALA A 170 -25.71 5.51 5.16
C ALA A 170 -26.13 5.36 3.70
N TRP A 171 -27.40 5.04 3.48
CA TRP A 171 -27.99 4.93 2.15
C TRP A 171 -29.32 5.66 2.11
N ARG A 172 -29.39 6.75 1.34
CA ARG A 172 -30.53 7.67 1.31
C ARG A 172 -30.84 8.16 2.74
N GLU A 173 -32.07 7.95 3.21
CA GLU A 173 -32.54 8.35 4.54
C GLU A 173 -32.31 7.27 5.62
N SER A 174 -31.74 6.12 5.25
CA SER A 174 -31.51 4.99 6.15
C SER A 174 -30.05 4.90 6.59
N VAL A 175 -29.84 4.52 7.85
CA VAL A 175 -28.50 4.29 8.44
C VAL A 175 -28.47 2.93 9.11
N SER A 176 -27.43 2.15 8.83
CA SER A 176 -27.25 0.83 9.44
C SER A 176 -26.91 0.91 10.94
N ALA A 177 -27.07 -0.21 11.63
CA ALA A 177 -26.45 -0.40 12.94
C ALA A 177 -24.92 -0.22 12.84
N PRO A 178 -24.26 0.31 13.89
CA PRO A 178 -22.80 0.37 13.95
C PRO A 178 -22.18 -1.02 13.85
N ARG A 179 -21.14 -1.15 13.02
CA ARG A 179 -20.30 -2.35 12.95
C ARG A 179 -18.86 -1.99 13.32
N ALA A 180 -18.18 -2.91 13.99
CA ALA A 180 -16.76 -2.74 14.29
C ALA A 180 -15.94 -2.86 13.00
N LEU A 181 -14.90 -2.03 12.88
CA LEU A 181 -13.90 -2.12 11.81
C LEU A 181 -12.66 -2.78 12.40
N THR A 182 -12.54 -4.09 12.19
CA THR A 182 -11.45 -4.93 12.75
C THR A 182 -10.27 -5.09 11.80
N THR A 183 -10.46 -4.77 10.52
CA THR A 183 -9.42 -4.79 9.48
C THR A 183 -9.58 -3.56 8.59
N GLY A 184 -8.53 -3.30 7.81
CA GLY A 184 -8.52 -2.25 6.81
C GLY A 184 -8.15 -0.88 7.36
N VAL A 185 -7.83 0.01 6.44
CA VAL A 185 -7.72 1.44 6.67
C VAL A 185 -8.90 2.14 6.01
N PRO A 186 -9.52 3.16 6.63
CA PRO A 186 -10.74 3.76 6.08
C PRO A 186 -10.53 4.36 4.69
N GLN A 187 -11.35 3.97 3.71
CA GLN A 187 -11.33 4.58 2.38
C GLN A 187 -11.73 6.06 2.46
N GLY A 188 -10.81 6.98 2.16
CA GLY A 188 -10.98 8.42 2.39
C GLY A 188 -10.21 8.96 3.61
N SER A 189 -9.43 8.11 4.27
CA SER A 189 -8.36 8.50 5.19
C SER A 189 -7.26 9.26 4.45
N VAL A 190 -6.67 10.24 5.14
CA VAL A 190 -5.47 10.96 4.67
C VAL A 190 -4.22 10.11 4.91
N LEU A 191 -4.20 9.34 6.00
CA LEU A 191 -3.06 8.52 6.39
C LEU A 191 -3.08 7.10 5.78
N GLY A 192 -4.27 6.55 5.54
CA GLY A 192 -4.49 5.20 5.01
C GLY A 192 -3.66 4.86 3.76
N PRO A 193 -3.56 5.77 2.76
CA PRO A 193 -2.72 5.55 1.58
C PRO A 193 -1.25 5.27 1.90
N LEU A 194 -0.62 6.07 2.76
CA LEU A 194 0.76 5.83 3.18
C LEU A 194 0.90 4.50 3.93
N LEU A 195 -0.03 4.21 4.85
CA LEU A 195 -0.01 2.96 5.62
C LEU A 195 -0.11 1.74 4.71
N PHE A 196 -0.93 1.81 3.66
CA PHE A 196 -1.03 0.75 2.66
C PHE A 196 0.27 0.57 1.87
N SER A 197 0.89 1.66 1.40
CA SER A 197 2.18 1.60 0.71
C SER A 197 3.29 0.97 1.59
N LEU A 198 3.29 1.24 2.89
CA LEU A 198 4.22 0.61 3.83
C LEU A 198 3.89 -0.87 4.06
N TYR A 199 2.61 -1.21 4.13
CA TYR A 199 2.12 -2.58 4.30
C TYR A 199 2.56 -3.50 3.16
N THR A 200 2.52 -3.00 1.92
CA THR A 200 2.88 -3.78 0.73
C THR A 200 4.34 -3.69 0.34
N LYS A 201 5.17 -2.92 1.05
CA LYS A 201 6.57 -2.69 0.71
C LYS A 201 7.40 -3.98 0.56
N SER A 202 7.15 -4.99 1.39
CA SER A 202 7.92 -6.25 1.35
C SER A 202 7.59 -7.12 0.12
N LEU A 203 6.47 -6.89 -0.55
CA LEU A 203 6.12 -7.58 -1.81
C LEU A 203 7.20 -7.39 -2.88
N GLY A 204 7.85 -6.22 -2.91
CA GLY A 204 8.93 -5.95 -3.85
C GLY A 204 10.08 -6.95 -3.77
N SER A 205 10.41 -7.42 -2.55
CA SER A 205 11.47 -8.41 -2.36
C SER A 205 11.11 -9.78 -2.94
N VAL A 206 9.84 -10.17 -2.87
CA VAL A 206 9.31 -11.41 -3.48
C VAL A 206 9.38 -11.32 -5.00
N ILE A 207 9.01 -10.16 -5.57
CA ILE A 207 9.07 -9.98 -7.03
C ILE A 207 10.51 -10.03 -7.52
N SER A 208 11.42 -9.30 -6.84
CA SER A 208 12.83 -9.23 -7.22
C SER A 208 13.57 -10.55 -7.00
N SER A 209 13.14 -11.43 -6.08
CA SER A 209 13.75 -12.77 -5.95
C SER A 209 13.52 -13.66 -7.17
N HIS A 210 12.47 -13.37 -7.95
CA HIS A 210 12.23 -13.98 -9.25
C HIS A 210 12.90 -13.21 -10.39
N GLY A 211 13.71 -12.18 -10.15
CA GLY A 211 14.34 -11.39 -11.22
C GLY A 211 13.37 -10.58 -12.07
N LEU A 212 12.13 -10.40 -11.60
CA LEU A 212 11.18 -9.48 -12.21
C LEU A 212 11.39 -8.07 -11.64
N SER A 213 11.17 -7.07 -12.50
CA SER A 213 11.04 -5.69 -12.06
C SER A 213 9.58 -5.39 -11.77
N TYR A 214 9.32 -4.33 -10.99
CA TYR A 214 7.95 -3.90 -10.74
C TYR A 214 7.83 -2.39 -10.61
N HIS A 215 6.61 -1.92 -10.78
CA HIS A 215 6.23 -0.57 -10.43
C HIS A 215 4.86 -0.59 -9.76
N CYS A 216 4.66 0.26 -8.77
CA CYS A 216 3.42 0.35 -8.02
C CYS A 216 2.84 1.76 -8.15
N TYR A 217 1.53 1.83 -8.24
CA TYR A 217 0.77 3.05 -8.04
C TYR A 217 -0.42 2.74 -7.14
N ALA A 218 -0.35 3.18 -5.89
CA ALA A 218 -1.37 2.85 -4.88
C ALA A 218 -1.47 1.33 -4.69
N ASP A 219 -2.65 0.75 -4.94
CA ASP A 219 -2.93 -0.68 -4.93
C ASP A 219 -2.63 -1.40 -6.25
N ASP A 220 -2.44 -0.66 -7.35
CA ASP A 220 -2.08 -1.25 -8.64
C ASP A 220 -0.59 -1.62 -8.64
N THR A 221 -0.29 -2.89 -8.95
CA THR A 221 1.09 -3.40 -9.07
C THR A 221 1.33 -3.93 -10.47
N GLN A 222 2.32 -3.37 -11.16
CA GLN A 222 2.74 -3.78 -12.50
C GLN A 222 4.05 -4.57 -12.39
N LEU A 223 4.08 -5.81 -12.85
CA LEU A 223 5.30 -6.60 -12.97
C LEU A 223 5.82 -6.51 -14.40
N ILE A 224 7.13 -6.36 -14.55
CA ILE A 224 7.82 -6.27 -15.82
C ILE A 224 8.85 -7.39 -15.86
N PHE A 225 8.68 -8.29 -16.82
CA PHE A 225 9.63 -9.38 -17.06
C PHE A 225 10.20 -9.24 -18.46
N SER A 226 11.52 -9.04 -18.57
CA SER A 226 12.21 -8.94 -19.85
C SER A 226 13.13 -10.14 -20.04
N PHE A 227 13.06 -10.78 -21.21
CA PHE A 227 13.69 -12.08 -21.46
C PHE A 227 14.15 -12.21 -22.91
N PRO A 228 15.15 -13.07 -23.21
CA PRO A 228 15.54 -13.36 -24.59
C PRO A 228 14.37 -13.99 -25.37
N PRO A 229 14.13 -13.63 -26.64
CA PRO A 229 13.03 -14.21 -27.43
C PRO A 229 13.08 -15.74 -27.60
N SER A 230 14.25 -16.35 -27.37
CA SER A 230 14.47 -17.80 -27.42
C SER A 230 14.13 -18.52 -26.11
N ASP A 231 13.76 -17.80 -25.06
CA ASP A 231 13.48 -18.38 -23.74
C ASP A 231 12.10 -19.06 -23.72
N ASN A 232 12.09 -20.37 -23.54
CA ASN A 232 10.88 -21.18 -23.49
C ASN A 232 10.37 -21.43 -22.06
N GLN A 233 11.08 -20.93 -21.04
CA GLN A 233 10.73 -21.11 -19.62
C GLN A 233 9.93 -19.92 -19.04
N VAL A 234 9.69 -18.88 -19.85
CA VAL A 234 9.00 -17.64 -19.47
C VAL A 234 7.69 -17.90 -18.72
N ALA A 235 6.85 -18.79 -19.24
CA ALA A 235 5.57 -19.12 -18.62
C ALA A 235 5.74 -19.77 -17.23
N ASN A 236 6.73 -20.66 -17.08
CA ASN A 236 7.02 -21.31 -15.80
C ASN A 236 7.54 -20.29 -14.78
N HIS A 237 8.41 -19.37 -15.23
CA HIS A 237 8.98 -18.32 -14.40
C HIS A 237 7.90 -17.36 -13.88
N ILE A 238 7.05 -16.86 -14.79
CA ILE A 238 5.91 -16.01 -14.42
C ILE A 238 4.99 -16.75 -13.46
N SER A 239 4.68 -18.02 -13.72
CA SER A 239 3.79 -18.82 -12.87
C SER A 239 4.37 -19.03 -11.47
N ALA A 240 5.67 -19.29 -11.34
CA ALA A 240 6.35 -19.43 -10.05
C ALA A 240 6.33 -18.11 -9.26
N CYS A 241 6.60 -16.99 -9.92
CA CYS A 241 6.52 -15.66 -9.31
C CYS A 241 5.10 -15.34 -8.83
N LEU A 242 4.08 -15.57 -9.66
CA LEU A 242 2.69 -15.35 -9.28
C LEU A 242 2.23 -16.27 -8.15
N ALA A 243 2.72 -17.51 -8.07
CA ALA A 243 2.44 -18.41 -6.96
C ALA A 243 2.98 -17.86 -5.64
N ASP A 244 4.24 -17.42 -5.59
CA ASP A 244 4.85 -16.85 -4.39
C ASP A 244 4.22 -15.51 -4.00
N ILE A 245 3.86 -14.67 -4.97
CA ILE A 245 3.08 -13.45 -4.73
C ILE A 245 1.71 -13.80 -4.11
N SER A 246 1.04 -14.83 -4.62
CA SER A 246 -0.25 -15.27 -4.09
C SER A 246 -0.13 -15.79 -2.65
N VAL A 247 0.94 -16.52 -2.34
CA VAL A 247 1.23 -16.98 -0.96
C VAL A 247 1.48 -15.76 -0.07
N TRP A 248 2.39 -14.87 -0.47
CA TRP A 248 2.70 -13.66 0.27
C TRP A 248 1.46 -12.80 0.52
N MET A 249 0.62 -12.58 -0.50
CA MET A 249 -0.62 -11.82 -0.35
C MET A 249 -1.57 -12.48 0.64
N THR A 250 -1.70 -13.81 0.58
CA THR A 250 -2.55 -14.58 1.52
C THR A 250 -2.05 -14.43 2.96
N ASP A 251 -0.74 -14.55 3.19
CA ASP A 251 -0.12 -14.37 4.50
C ASP A 251 -0.29 -12.94 5.02
N HIS A 252 -0.37 -11.96 4.12
CA HIS A 252 -0.66 -10.57 4.42
C HIS A 252 -2.16 -10.24 4.34
N HIS A 253 -3.05 -11.25 4.34
CA HIS A 253 -4.51 -11.08 4.31
C HIS A 253 -5.03 -10.25 3.13
N LEU A 254 -4.24 -10.09 2.08
CA LEU A 254 -4.62 -9.46 0.82
C LEU A 254 -5.19 -10.51 -0.12
N LYS A 255 -6.10 -10.07 -1.00
CA LYS A 255 -6.76 -10.96 -1.96
C LYS A 255 -6.41 -10.55 -3.39
N LEU A 256 -5.55 -11.33 -4.04
CA LEU A 256 -5.30 -11.18 -5.47
C LEU A 256 -6.55 -11.52 -6.27
N ASN A 257 -6.87 -10.67 -7.25
CA ASN A 257 -7.99 -10.88 -8.16
C ASN A 257 -7.49 -11.41 -9.50
N LEU A 258 -7.37 -12.74 -9.58
CA LEU A 258 -6.90 -13.41 -10.79
C LEU A 258 -7.79 -13.13 -12.01
N GLY A 259 -9.09 -12.93 -11.82
CA GLY A 259 -10.03 -12.65 -12.93
C GLY A 259 -9.88 -11.25 -13.55
N LYS A 260 -9.15 -10.34 -12.90
CA LYS A 260 -8.80 -9.02 -13.43
C LYS A 260 -7.30 -8.80 -13.60
N THR A 261 -6.51 -9.82 -13.30
CA THR A 261 -5.07 -9.76 -13.54
C THR A 261 -4.84 -9.93 -15.03
N GLU A 262 -4.17 -8.98 -15.66
CA GLU A 262 -3.95 -8.96 -17.11
C GLU A 262 -2.49 -9.26 -17.44
N LEU A 263 -2.27 -10.08 -18.46
CA LEU A 263 -0.95 -10.39 -19.02
C LEU A 263 -0.87 -9.82 -20.44
N LEU A 264 0.13 -8.98 -20.68
CA LEU A 264 0.40 -8.32 -21.95
C LEU A 264 1.80 -8.72 -22.43
N PHE A 265 1.94 -9.04 -23.71
CA PHE A 265 3.19 -9.38 -24.39
C PHE A 265 3.58 -8.32 -25.43
#